data_AF-A0AAE1AYD3-F1
#
_entry.id   AF-A0AAE1AYD3-F1
#
_cell.length_a   1.000
_cell.length_b   1.000
_cell.length_c   1.000
_cell.angle_alpha   90.00
_cell.angle_beta   90.00
_cell.angle_gamma   90.00
#
_symmetry.space_group_name_H-M   'P 1'
#
loop_
_entity.id
_entity.type
_entity.pdbx_description
1 polymer ?
#
loop_
_entity_poly.entity_id
_entity_poly.type
_entity_poly.pdbx_seq_one_letter_code
_entity_poly.pdbx_strand_id
1 'polypeptide(L)'
;MIMASFHSLTLLVLLSTANGCFGYPAGKTSEAFHLTCTPAHVVRHVTRNVTLRCAHDKNSASMLQEVTRIRMLKKVSQNGWTVVAELGEKEDEPRKNLNVTASARLGKDVQDTFLEITWDVASVDTFGTYMCEVWGFKKNGYFLSLELTSEVAVLEKNITASDFVDVVKHLDGDMSSANKLATSLVKKMSDIKRDVTFLGGEIGSLEQTVDSVVKELRSLEKEVGDLHGNIVHPHNLTKDDHFEPHDADLDTFTFRTFLKNFARLTYWPLGQFSLLKPPGGCPWDLTFTGKGRAYLRVPLNSTHSKIFRFCEASGAFNTRLWPDGSYCVNKLHGFNCPTGLYYGSVLLSNTDSKSYFASGLLFTPNALEFCCKNSGSLDAPITLPTHSEFMLYRRGGRCQEVLGMKVSNRVLPMDIVHSISDINAGIIPDVDINGSSLIFNVCFYSKS
;
A
#
# COMPACT_ATOMS: atom_id res chain seq x y z
N MET A 1 -1.52 -67.83 -51.50
CA MET A 1 -0.23 -67.23 -51.15
C MET A 1 -0.42 -65.71 -51.18
N ILE A 2 -0.83 -65.15 -50.04
CA ILE A 2 -1.24 -63.75 -49.87
C ILE A 2 -0.26 -63.14 -48.87
N MET A 3 0.43 -62.07 -49.26
CA MET A 3 0.91 -61.05 -48.33
C MET A 3 0.95 -59.71 -49.06
N ALA A 4 0.06 -58.80 -48.66
CA ALA A 4 0.12 -57.38 -48.93
C ALA A 4 0.65 -56.69 -47.67
N SER A 5 1.66 -55.85 -47.81
CA SER A 5 2.26 -55.04 -46.76
C SER A 5 1.62 -53.65 -46.73
N PHE A 6 0.90 -53.34 -45.66
CA PHE A 6 0.54 -51.98 -45.27
C PHE A 6 1.26 -51.67 -43.96
N HIS A 7 2.20 -50.73 -43.98
CA HIS A 7 2.79 -50.15 -42.78
C HIS A 7 1.82 -49.10 -42.21
N SER A 8 1.31 -49.35 -41.01
CA SER A 8 0.48 -48.45 -40.23
C SER A 8 1.39 -47.49 -39.45
N LEU A 9 1.34 -46.19 -39.80
CA LEU A 9 1.89 -45.11 -38.99
C LEU A 9 0.78 -44.65 -38.04
N THR A 10 0.75 -45.17 -36.82
CA THR A 10 -0.18 -44.73 -35.77
C THR A 10 0.36 -43.43 -35.15
N LEU A 11 -0.16 -42.29 -35.60
CA LEU A 11 0.05 -40.99 -34.98
C LEU A 11 -0.72 -40.97 -33.64
N LEU A 12 0.00 -41.15 -32.53
CA LEU A 12 -0.57 -41.05 -31.18
C LEU A 12 -0.79 -39.57 -30.85
N VAL A 13 -1.96 -39.04 -31.19
CA VAL A 13 -2.39 -37.71 -30.72
C VAL A 13 -2.81 -37.86 -29.26
N LEU A 14 -1.90 -37.52 -28.33
CA LEU A 14 -2.24 -37.29 -26.93
C LEU A 14 -3.08 -36.00 -26.84
N LEU A 15 -4.39 -36.13 -27.00
CA LEU A 15 -5.35 -35.11 -26.59
C LEU A 15 -5.36 -35.08 -25.05
N SER A 16 -4.49 -34.27 -24.44
CA SER A 16 -4.65 -33.90 -23.04
C SER A 16 -5.79 -32.88 -22.94
N THR A 17 -7.02 -33.35 -22.74
CA THR A 17 -8.11 -32.48 -22.29
C THR A 17 -7.91 -32.18 -20.80
N ALA A 18 -6.86 -31.42 -20.48
CA ALA A 18 -6.57 -30.98 -19.12
C ALA A 18 -7.48 -29.78 -18.79
N ASN A 19 -8.71 -30.06 -18.34
CA ASN A 19 -9.69 -29.04 -17.97
C ASN A 19 -9.96 -29.06 -16.46
N GLY A 20 -9.47 -28.06 -15.73
CA GLY A 20 -9.75 -27.91 -14.30
C GLY A 20 -8.55 -27.45 -13.47
N CYS A 21 -8.73 -27.45 -12.15
CA CYS A 21 -7.68 -27.17 -11.20
C CYS A 21 -6.75 -28.38 -11.04
N PHE A 22 -5.53 -28.26 -11.56
CA PHE A 22 -4.53 -29.32 -11.52
C PHE A 22 -3.29 -28.90 -10.73
N GLY A 23 -2.85 -29.79 -9.85
CA GLY A 23 -1.53 -29.71 -9.23
C GLY A 23 -0.47 -30.26 -10.17
N TYR A 24 0.59 -29.50 -10.45
CA TYR A 24 1.78 -30.00 -11.12
C TYR A 24 2.85 -30.34 -10.07
N PRO A 25 3.42 -31.56 -10.05
CA PRO A 25 4.60 -31.84 -9.25
C PRO A 25 5.81 -31.14 -9.90
N ALA A 26 6.24 -30.01 -9.33
CA ALA A 26 7.39 -29.26 -9.81
C ALA A 26 8.35 -28.96 -8.65
N GLY A 27 9.54 -29.57 -8.68
CA GLY A 27 10.62 -29.32 -7.72
C GLY A 27 10.36 -29.87 -6.31
N LYS A 28 11.34 -29.75 -5.40
CA LYS A 28 11.21 -30.17 -3.99
C LYS A 28 10.17 -29.31 -3.28
N THR A 29 8.90 -29.69 -3.39
CA THR A 29 7.77 -29.11 -2.67
C THR A 29 7.70 -29.69 -1.26
N SER A 30 7.22 -28.92 -0.30
CA SER A 30 6.85 -29.45 1.01
C SER A 30 5.57 -30.27 0.88
N GLU A 31 5.54 -31.46 1.46
CA GLU A 31 4.32 -32.27 1.56
C GLU A 31 3.40 -31.81 2.71
N ALA A 32 3.86 -30.86 3.54
CA ALA A 32 3.11 -30.46 4.73
C ALA A 32 2.08 -29.34 4.50
N PHE A 33 2.19 -28.58 3.41
CA PHE A 33 1.16 -27.62 3.00
C PHE A 33 0.63 -27.96 1.62
N HIS A 34 -0.67 -27.77 1.45
CA HIS A 34 -1.35 -27.97 0.18
C HIS A 34 -2.13 -26.74 -0.22
N LEU A 35 -2.06 -26.44 -1.51
CA LEU A 35 -2.93 -25.50 -2.17
C LEU A 35 -4.05 -26.28 -2.86
N THR A 36 -5.28 -26.01 -2.50
CA THR A 36 -6.47 -26.61 -3.11
C THR A 36 -7.29 -25.54 -3.82
N CYS A 37 -8.04 -25.95 -4.84
CA CYS A 37 -8.89 -25.10 -5.63
C CYS A 37 -10.30 -25.70 -5.68
N THR A 38 -11.31 -24.87 -5.44
CA THR A 38 -12.72 -25.26 -5.47
C THR A 38 -13.55 -24.19 -6.18
N PRO A 39 -14.46 -24.53 -7.10
CA PRO A 39 -14.68 -25.86 -7.67
C PRO A 39 -13.55 -26.26 -8.63
N ALA A 40 -13.42 -27.57 -8.89
CA ALA A 40 -12.39 -28.09 -9.79
C ALA A 40 -12.52 -27.61 -11.24
N HIS A 41 -13.70 -27.16 -11.66
CA HIS A 41 -13.94 -26.63 -13.01
C HIS A 41 -14.36 -25.17 -12.92
N VAL A 42 -13.61 -24.29 -13.59
CA VAL A 42 -13.83 -22.85 -13.57
C VAL A 42 -14.10 -22.34 -14.98
N VAL A 43 -15.25 -21.69 -15.15
CA VAL A 43 -15.71 -21.07 -16.38
C VAL A 43 -15.81 -19.57 -16.13
N ARG A 44 -15.15 -18.77 -16.98
CA ARG A 44 -15.07 -17.31 -16.84
C ARG A 44 -16.48 -16.70 -16.85
N HIS A 45 -16.72 -15.76 -15.95
CA HIS A 45 -18.00 -15.05 -15.75
C HIS A 45 -19.19 -15.93 -15.33
N VAL A 46 -19.00 -17.23 -15.16
CA VAL A 46 -20.07 -18.17 -14.78
C VAL A 46 -19.83 -18.74 -13.40
N THR A 47 -18.65 -19.30 -13.15
CA THR A 47 -18.35 -19.97 -11.89
C THR A 47 -18.24 -18.94 -10.77
N ARG A 48 -19.08 -19.10 -9.75
CA ARG A 48 -19.08 -18.28 -8.54
C ARG A 48 -18.28 -18.92 -7.42
N ASN A 49 -17.84 -18.10 -6.47
CA ASN A 49 -17.12 -18.54 -5.27
C ASN A 49 -15.94 -19.46 -5.61
N VAL A 50 -15.12 -19.05 -6.58
CA VAL A 50 -13.89 -19.78 -6.88
C VAL A 50 -12.93 -19.50 -5.74
N THR A 51 -12.47 -20.54 -5.07
CA THR A 51 -11.65 -20.44 -3.87
C THR A 51 -10.33 -21.16 -4.08
N LEU A 52 -9.23 -20.48 -3.74
CA LEU A 52 -7.93 -21.11 -3.53
C LEU A 52 -7.64 -21.12 -2.04
N ARG A 53 -7.38 -22.31 -1.49
CA ARG A 53 -7.10 -22.49 -0.07
C ARG A 53 -5.75 -23.14 0.14
N CYS A 54 -4.87 -22.43 0.83
CA CYS A 54 -3.61 -22.93 1.32
C CYS A 54 -3.74 -23.36 2.76
N ALA A 55 -3.47 -24.62 3.09
CA ALA A 55 -3.57 -25.10 4.46
C ALA A 55 -2.55 -26.21 4.75
N HIS A 56 -2.21 -26.38 6.02
CA HIS A 56 -1.39 -27.49 6.49
C HIS A 56 -2.15 -28.82 6.37
N ASP A 57 -1.49 -29.88 5.88
CA ASP A 57 -2.03 -31.24 5.91
C ASP A 57 -1.79 -31.88 7.28
N LYS A 58 -2.88 -32.25 7.95
CA LYS A 58 -2.84 -32.88 9.27
C LYS A 58 -2.09 -34.20 9.31
N ASN A 59 -1.94 -34.88 8.17
CA ASN A 59 -1.24 -36.15 8.07
C ASN A 59 0.26 -36.00 7.77
N SER A 60 0.69 -34.80 7.42
CA SER A 60 2.06 -34.52 7.02
C SER A 60 2.81 -33.80 8.14
N ALA A 61 4.09 -34.12 8.29
CA ALA A 61 4.95 -33.43 9.24
C ALA A 61 5.56 -32.19 8.60
N SER A 62 5.24 -31.00 9.12
CA SER A 62 5.95 -29.78 8.74
C SER A 62 7.31 -29.69 9.46
N MET A 63 8.30 -29.12 8.77
CA MET A 63 9.56 -28.72 9.39
C MET A 63 9.38 -27.48 10.27
N LEU A 64 8.29 -26.74 10.09
CA LEU A 64 7.90 -25.57 10.86
C LEU A 64 7.21 -26.00 12.16
N GLN A 65 7.50 -25.30 13.24
CA GLN A 65 6.77 -25.37 14.50
C GLN A 65 5.91 -24.14 14.76
N GLU A 66 6.31 -23.02 14.18
CA GLU A 66 5.60 -21.75 14.30
C GLU A 66 5.61 -21.07 12.94
N VAL A 67 4.45 -20.63 12.45
CA VAL A 67 4.32 -19.93 11.18
C VAL A 67 4.25 -18.43 11.42
N THR A 68 5.17 -17.67 10.83
CA THR A 68 5.22 -16.21 10.95
C THR A 68 4.62 -15.49 9.75
N ARG A 69 4.54 -16.17 8.60
CA ARG A 69 3.93 -15.61 7.39
C ARG A 69 3.44 -16.71 6.46
N ILE A 70 2.30 -16.46 5.82
CA ILE A 70 1.79 -17.23 4.69
C ILE A 70 1.45 -16.31 3.53
N ARG A 71 1.82 -16.69 2.31
CA ARG A 71 1.56 -15.92 1.09
C ARG A 71 1.00 -16.82 0.01
N MET A 72 0.11 -16.26 -0.80
CA MET A 72 -0.35 -16.87 -2.04
C MET A 72 0.21 -16.08 -3.21
N LEU A 73 0.87 -16.78 -4.11
CA LEU A 73 1.55 -16.20 -5.26
C LEU A 73 0.84 -16.60 -6.55
N LYS A 74 0.84 -15.70 -7.53
CA LYS A 74 0.40 -15.96 -8.91
C LYS A 74 1.58 -15.78 -9.87
N LYS A 75 1.74 -16.72 -10.79
CA LYS A 75 2.80 -16.70 -11.81
C LYS A 75 2.51 -15.62 -12.85
N VAL A 76 3.49 -14.75 -13.10
CA VAL A 76 3.40 -13.63 -14.07
C VAL A 76 4.30 -13.88 -15.28
N SER A 77 5.42 -14.58 -15.08
CA SER A 77 6.33 -15.01 -16.15
C SER A 77 6.95 -16.37 -15.78
N GLN A 78 7.81 -16.94 -16.63
CA GLN A 78 8.43 -18.25 -16.37
C GLN A 78 9.10 -18.35 -14.99
N ASN A 79 9.71 -17.25 -14.51
CA ASN A 79 10.38 -17.16 -13.21
C ASN A 79 9.81 -16.06 -12.29
N GLY A 80 8.77 -15.34 -12.73
CA GLY A 80 8.21 -14.20 -12.01
C GLY A 80 6.92 -14.56 -11.28
N TRP A 81 6.85 -14.20 -10.00
CA TRP A 81 5.68 -14.38 -9.14
C TRP A 81 5.24 -13.05 -8.55
N THR A 82 3.93 -12.85 -8.43
CA THR A 82 3.35 -11.70 -7.74
C THR A 82 2.52 -12.16 -6.55
N VAL A 83 2.49 -11.37 -5.48
CA VAL A 83 1.69 -11.68 -4.28
C VAL A 83 0.22 -11.35 -4.54
N VAL A 84 -0.64 -12.35 -4.39
CA VAL A 84 -2.10 -12.18 -4.47
C VAL A 84 -2.69 -11.83 -3.12
N ALA A 85 -2.29 -12.60 -2.10
CA ALA A 85 -2.67 -12.36 -0.72
C ALA A 85 -1.55 -12.77 0.26
N GLU A 86 -1.48 -12.12 1.41
CA GLU A 86 -0.53 -12.46 2.47
C GLU A 86 -1.11 -12.20 3.86
N LEU A 87 -0.70 -13.02 4.83
CA LEU A 87 -0.92 -12.78 6.26
C LEU A 87 0.41 -12.96 7.02
N GLY A 88 0.78 -11.96 7.82
CA GLY A 88 1.88 -12.04 8.79
C GLY A 88 1.42 -12.13 10.24
N GLU A 89 2.31 -12.55 11.14
CA GLU A 89 2.07 -12.78 12.58
C GLU A 89 1.36 -11.63 13.33
N LYS A 90 1.52 -10.39 12.88
CA LYS A 90 0.98 -9.18 13.53
C LYS A 90 -0.22 -8.57 12.79
N GLU A 91 -0.87 -9.34 11.93
CA GLU A 91 -2.01 -8.92 11.14
C GLU A 91 -3.25 -9.73 11.54
N ASP A 92 -4.36 -9.04 11.76
CA ASP A 92 -5.65 -9.69 12.06
C ASP A 92 -6.39 -10.08 10.77
N GLU A 93 -6.05 -9.45 9.64
CA GLU A 93 -6.65 -9.69 8.33
C GLU A 93 -5.58 -9.78 7.23
N PRO A 94 -5.77 -10.66 6.22
CA PRO A 94 -4.84 -10.80 5.12
C PRO A 94 -4.89 -9.60 4.16
N ARG A 95 -3.71 -9.17 3.71
CA ARG A 95 -3.58 -8.20 2.62
C ARG A 95 -3.87 -8.87 1.29
N LYS A 96 -4.39 -8.11 0.31
CA LYS A 96 -4.75 -8.62 -1.02
C LYS A 96 -4.50 -7.57 -2.11
N ASN A 97 -4.04 -8.02 -3.27
CA ASN A 97 -3.72 -7.16 -4.43
C ASN A 97 -4.69 -7.33 -5.60
N LEU A 98 -5.65 -8.27 -5.52
CA LEU A 98 -6.66 -8.52 -6.55
C LEU A 98 -8.07 -8.25 -5.99
N ASN A 99 -9.07 -8.19 -6.88
CA ASN A 99 -10.49 -8.12 -6.51
C ASN A 99 -10.98 -9.49 -5.98
N VAL A 100 -10.42 -9.91 -4.85
CA VAL A 100 -10.75 -11.14 -4.13
C VAL A 100 -11.19 -10.81 -2.72
N THR A 101 -11.95 -11.69 -2.10
CA THR A 101 -12.03 -11.75 -0.64
C THR A 101 -10.91 -12.66 -0.14
N ALA A 102 -10.37 -12.37 1.04
CA ALA A 102 -9.26 -13.14 1.61
C ALA A 102 -9.54 -13.39 3.10
N SER A 103 -9.29 -14.62 3.55
CA SER A 103 -9.43 -15.06 4.94
C SER A 103 -8.20 -15.87 5.31
N ALA A 104 -7.65 -15.66 6.49
CA ALA A 104 -6.41 -16.31 6.88
C ALA A 104 -6.30 -16.45 8.39
N ARG A 105 -5.50 -17.41 8.82
CA ARG A 105 -5.15 -17.61 10.22
C ARG A 105 -3.73 -18.17 10.30
N LEU A 106 -2.90 -17.55 11.12
CA LEU A 106 -1.64 -18.13 11.57
C LEU A 106 -1.94 -18.80 12.91
N GLY A 107 -2.01 -20.13 12.91
CA GLY A 107 -2.30 -20.89 14.12
C GLY A 107 -1.15 -20.79 15.11
N LYS A 108 -1.45 -20.89 16.42
CA LYS A 108 -0.41 -21.15 17.43
C LYS A 108 0.30 -22.49 17.14
N ASP A 109 -0.47 -23.44 16.63
CA ASP A 109 0.02 -24.67 16.01
C ASP A 109 0.00 -24.55 14.49
N VAL A 110 1.03 -25.07 13.83
CA VAL A 110 1.17 -25.08 12.36
C VAL A 110 -0.07 -25.69 11.69
N GLN A 111 -0.68 -26.68 12.34
CA GLN A 111 -1.88 -27.39 11.92
C GLN A 111 -3.10 -26.49 11.70
N ASP A 112 -3.16 -25.36 12.39
CA ASP A 112 -4.27 -24.41 12.32
C ASP A 112 -4.07 -23.30 11.29
N THR A 113 -2.92 -23.31 10.61
CA THR A 113 -2.52 -22.29 9.66
C THR A 113 -3.20 -22.47 8.31
N PHE A 114 -3.83 -21.40 7.83
CA PHE A 114 -4.35 -21.35 6.45
C PHE A 114 -4.38 -19.93 5.89
N LEU A 115 -4.41 -19.85 4.56
CA LEU A 115 -4.69 -18.65 3.79
C LEU A 115 -5.63 -19.03 2.64
N GLU A 116 -6.75 -18.34 2.56
CA GLU A 116 -7.80 -18.58 1.58
C GLU A 116 -8.13 -17.29 0.83
N ILE A 117 -8.28 -17.39 -0.48
CA ILE A 117 -8.80 -16.31 -1.33
C ILE A 117 -9.99 -16.81 -2.12
N THR A 118 -10.99 -15.94 -2.29
CA THR A 118 -12.22 -16.26 -3.01
C THR A 118 -12.57 -15.16 -4.00
N TRP A 119 -12.86 -15.54 -5.24
CA TRP A 119 -13.47 -14.69 -6.24
C TRP A 119 -14.98 -14.93 -6.25
N ASP A 120 -15.77 -13.88 -6.04
CA ASP A 120 -17.23 -13.97 -6.06
C ASP A 120 -17.74 -14.51 -7.41
N VAL A 121 -17.10 -14.08 -8.51
CA VAL A 121 -17.30 -14.58 -9.87
C VAL A 121 -15.95 -14.70 -10.57
N ALA A 122 -15.71 -15.82 -11.26
CA ALA A 122 -14.49 -16.05 -12.03
C ALA A 122 -14.26 -14.95 -13.07
N SER A 123 -13.10 -14.30 -13.03
CA SER A 123 -12.68 -13.25 -13.97
C SER A 123 -11.32 -13.60 -14.60
N VAL A 124 -10.80 -12.72 -15.46
CA VAL A 124 -9.45 -12.87 -16.03
C VAL A 124 -8.38 -13.03 -14.93
N ASP A 125 -8.60 -12.37 -13.79
CA ASP A 125 -7.69 -12.43 -12.65
C ASP A 125 -7.74 -13.76 -11.90
N THR A 126 -8.79 -14.57 -12.08
CA THR A 126 -8.93 -15.89 -11.46
C THR A 126 -8.00 -16.92 -12.10
N PHE A 127 -7.78 -16.83 -13.41
CA PHE A 127 -7.01 -17.84 -14.15
C PHE A 127 -5.50 -17.62 -14.05
N GLY A 128 -4.75 -18.72 -14.03
CA GLY A 128 -3.29 -18.71 -13.95
C GLY A 128 -2.74 -19.82 -13.06
N THR A 129 -1.44 -19.78 -12.81
CA THR A 129 -0.76 -20.73 -11.93
C THR A 129 -0.45 -20.10 -10.60
N TYR A 130 -0.74 -20.82 -9.52
CA TYR A 130 -0.62 -20.35 -8.15
C TYR A 130 0.25 -21.28 -7.32
N MET A 131 0.87 -20.76 -6.28
CA MET A 131 1.49 -21.54 -5.22
C MET A 131 1.35 -20.81 -3.89
N CYS A 132 1.64 -21.50 -2.79
CA CYS A 132 1.86 -20.83 -1.52
C CYS A 132 3.30 -20.90 -1.07
N GLU A 133 3.66 -19.85 -0.33
CA GLU A 133 4.89 -19.80 0.45
C GLU A 133 4.55 -19.65 1.93
N VAL A 134 5.07 -20.56 2.74
CA VAL A 134 4.89 -20.54 4.19
C VAL A 134 6.24 -20.38 4.86
N TRP A 135 6.36 -19.35 5.70
CA TRP A 135 7.58 -19.00 6.41
C TRP A 135 7.37 -19.21 7.90
N GLY A 136 8.34 -19.84 8.57
CA GLY A 136 8.22 -20.17 9.98
C GLY A 136 9.53 -20.59 10.62
N PHE A 137 9.50 -20.88 11.92
CA PHE A 137 10.65 -21.34 12.68
C PHE A 137 10.60 -22.86 12.90
N LYS A 138 11.75 -23.53 12.87
CA LYS A 138 11.89 -24.93 13.28
C LYS A 138 11.88 -25.08 14.81
N LYS A 139 11.82 -26.33 15.29
CA LYS A 139 11.80 -26.75 16.72
C LYS A 139 12.90 -26.19 17.62
N ASN A 140 13.95 -25.64 17.02
CA ASN A 140 15.07 -25.06 17.75
C ASN A 140 15.09 -23.53 17.69
N GLY A 141 14.07 -22.87 17.11
CA GLY A 141 13.86 -21.42 17.16
C GLY A 141 14.83 -20.52 16.36
N TYR A 142 15.93 -21.06 15.82
CA TYR A 142 17.01 -20.23 15.26
C TYR A 142 17.03 -20.10 13.74
N PHE A 143 16.23 -20.89 13.00
CA PHE A 143 16.25 -20.88 11.53
C PHE A 143 14.86 -20.60 10.96
N LEU A 144 14.75 -19.47 10.27
CA LEU A 144 13.62 -19.21 9.38
C LEU A 144 13.67 -20.22 8.23
N SER A 145 12.60 -20.96 8.06
CA SER A 145 12.45 -21.98 7.03
C SER A 145 11.29 -21.62 6.12
N LEU A 146 11.43 -22.00 4.86
CA LEU A 146 10.45 -21.81 3.81
C LEU A 146 9.92 -23.17 3.39
N GLU A 147 8.61 -23.31 3.41
CA GLU A 147 7.89 -24.42 2.79
C GLU A 147 7.05 -23.91 1.61
N LEU A 148 7.17 -24.59 0.48
CA LEU A 148 6.48 -24.27 -0.77
C LEU A 148 5.49 -25.37 -1.10
N THR A 149 4.28 -25.01 -1.53
CA THR A 149 3.33 -25.97 -2.09
C THR A 149 3.65 -26.28 -3.55
N SER A 150 3.09 -27.37 -4.07
CA SER A 150 3.01 -27.58 -5.51
C SER A 150 2.27 -26.46 -6.23
N GLU A 151 2.60 -26.26 -7.50
CA GLU A 151 1.91 -25.30 -8.36
C GLU A 151 0.51 -25.81 -8.70
N VAL A 152 -0.52 -24.97 -8.54
CA VAL A 152 -1.91 -25.25 -8.92
C VAL A 152 -2.31 -24.33 -10.05
N ALA A 153 -2.67 -24.91 -11.20
CA ALA A 153 -3.18 -24.15 -12.35
C ALA A 153 -4.70 -24.07 -12.29
N VAL A 154 -5.25 -22.86 -12.29
CA VAL A 154 -6.69 -22.59 -12.51
C VAL A 154 -6.88 -22.32 -14.00
N LEU A 155 -7.38 -23.33 -14.71
CA LEU A 155 -7.57 -23.29 -16.17
C LEU A 155 -9.01 -22.91 -16.52
N GLU A 156 -9.16 -22.13 -17.58
CA GLU A 156 -10.45 -21.77 -18.14
C GLU A 156 -11.03 -22.94 -18.93
N LYS A 157 -12.25 -23.36 -18.58
CA LYS A 157 -12.99 -24.37 -19.32
C LYS A 157 -13.93 -23.72 -20.34
N ASN A 158 -14.04 -24.32 -21.53
CA ASN A 158 -15.01 -23.92 -22.53
C ASN A 158 -16.44 -24.06 -21.98
N ILE A 159 -17.27 -23.04 -22.27
CA ILE A 159 -18.68 -22.97 -21.86
C ILE A 159 -19.46 -24.10 -22.53
N THR A 160 -20.20 -24.87 -21.73
CA THR A 160 -21.15 -25.87 -22.21
C THR A 160 -22.58 -25.29 -22.25
N ALA A 161 -23.48 -25.96 -22.97
CA ALA A 161 -24.89 -25.54 -23.02
C ALA A 161 -25.57 -25.54 -21.63
N SER A 162 -25.16 -26.43 -20.72
CA SER A 162 -25.66 -26.43 -19.34
C SER A 162 -25.18 -25.21 -18.56
N ASP A 163 -23.92 -24.79 -18.75
CA ASP A 163 -23.37 -23.61 -18.08
C ASP A 163 -24.14 -22.35 -18.48
N PHE A 164 -24.58 -22.25 -19.73
CA PHE A 164 -25.41 -21.15 -20.22
C PHE A 164 -26.79 -21.10 -19.55
N VAL A 165 -27.42 -22.25 -19.32
CA VAL A 165 -28.73 -22.34 -18.63
C VAL A 165 -28.62 -21.82 -17.19
N ASP A 166 -27.54 -22.14 -16.49
CA ASP A 166 -27.33 -21.70 -15.12
C ASP A 166 -27.09 -20.17 -15.04
N VAL A 167 -26.37 -19.59 -16.01
CA VAL A 167 -26.24 -18.12 -16.14
C VAL A 167 -27.60 -17.47 -16.32
N VAL A 168 -28.44 -17.98 -17.21
CA VAL A 168 -29.77 -17.41 -17.48
C VAL A 168 -30.68 -17.45 -16.25
N LYS A 169 -30.68 -18.57 -15.51
CA LYS A 169 -31.45 -18.68 -14.25
C LYS A 169 -30.99 -17.66 -13.21
N HIS A 170 -29.69 -17.42 -13.12
CA HIS A 170 -29.16 -16.45 -12.17
C HIS A 170 -29.54 -15.01 -12.56
N LEU A 171 -29.45 -14.67 -13.85
CA LEU A 171 -29.86 -13.36 -14.36
C LEU A 171 -31.34 -13.08 -14.07
N ASP A 172 -32.21 -14.07 -14.20
CA ASP A 172 -33.64 -13.94 -13.86
C ASP A 172 -33.84 -13.64 -12.37
N GLY A 173 -33.11 -14.32 -11.48
CA GLY A 173 -33.13 -14.08 -10.04
C GLY A 173 -32.63 -12.68 -9.63
N ASP A 174 -31.53 -12.23 -10.23
CA ASP A 174 -30.97 -10.89 -10.00
C ASP A 174 -31.94 -9.80 -10.50
N MET A 175 -32.55 -10.01 -11.67
CA MET A 175 -33.52 -9.07 -12.25
C MET A 175 -34.78 -8.96 -11.39
N SER A 176 -35.26 -10.07 -10.82
CA SER A 176 -36.38 -10.08 -9.87
C SER A 176 -36.06 -9.30 -8.59
N SER A 177 -34.84 -9.46 -8.06
CA SER A 177 -34.39 -8.75 -6.86
C SER A 177 -34.22 -7.24 -7.11
N ALA A 178 -33.64 -6.88 -8.26
CA ALA A 178 -33.50 -5.48 -8.68
C ALA A 178 -34.88 -4.80 -8.86
N ASN A 179 -35.87 -5.51 -9.43
CA ASN A 179 -37.21 -4.98 -9.60
C ASN A 179 -37.92 -4.69 -8.26
N LYS A 180 -37.71 -5.55 -7.25
CA LYS A 180 -38.23 -5.31 -5.88
C LYS A 180 -37.60 -4.07 -5.25
N LEU A 181 -36.28 -3.90 -5.41
CA LEU A 181 -35.58 -2.72 -4.92
C LEU A 181 -36.05 -1.44 -5.62
N ALA A 182 -36.20 -1.47 -6.94
CA ALA A 182 -36.72 -0.34 -7.71
C ALA A 182 -38.13 0.07 -7.24
N THR A 183 -39.02 -0.90 -7.03
CA THR A 183 -40.37 -0.66 -6.50
C THR A 183 -40.34 -0.03 -5.11
N SER A 184 -39.45 -0.51 -4.23
CA SER A 184 -39.27 0.06 -2.89
C SER A 184 -38.75 1.50 -2.94
N LEU A 185 -37.79 1.77 -3.83
CA LEU A 185 -37.20 3.10 -4.01
C LEU A 185 -38.23 4.10 -4.54
N VAL A 186 -39.04 3.71 -5.53
CA VAL A 186 -40.13 4.53 -6.08
C VAL A 186 -41.12 4.90 -4.97
N LYS A 187 -41.46 3.96 -4.07
CA LYS A 187 -42.33 4.24 -2.93
C LYS A 187 -41.72 5.29 -1.99
N LYS A 188 -40.46 5.10 -1.58
CA LYS A 188 -39.75 6.07 -0.71
C LYS A 188 -39.67 7.46 -1.35
N MET A 189 -39.43 7.53 -2.66
CA MET A 189 -39.36 8.80 -3.38
C MET A 189 -40.73 9.50 -3.44
N SER A 190 -41.82 8.74 -3.53
CA SER A 190 -43.18 9.28 -3.41
C SER A 190 -43.46 9.82 -2.01
N ASP A 191 -42.95 9.18 -0.96
CA ASP A 191 -43.12 9.66 0.41
C ASP A 191 -42.34 10.96 0.63
N ILE A 192 -41.07 11.01 0.21
CA ILE A 192 -40.23 12.23 0.26
C ILE A 192 -40.88 13.38 -0.51
N LYS A 193 -41.45 13.12 -1.69
CA LYS A 193 -42.15 14.15 -2.47
C LYS A 193 -43.33 14.76 -1.70
N ARG A 194 -44.04 13.94 -0.91
CA ARG A 194 -45.15 14.39 -0.06
C ARG A 194 -44.63 15.33 1.03
N ASP A 195 -43.55 14.94 1.70
CA ASP A 195 -42.94 15.73 2.78
C ASP A 195 -42.41 17.08 2.29
N VAL A 196 -41.74 17.11 1.13
CA VAL A 196 -41.27 18.36 0.50
C VAL A 196 -42.44 19.29 0.18
N THR A 197 -43.55 18.75 -0.30
CA THR A 197 -44.75 19.55 -0.62
C THR A 197 -45.37 20.12 0.66
N PHE A 198 -45.39 19.35 1.75
CA PHE A 198 -45.88 19.79 3.05
C PHE A 198 -45.02 20.92 3.63
N LEU A 199 -43.70 20.74 3.67
CA LEU A 199 -42.75 21.75 4.14
C LEU A 199 -42.82 23.04 3.31
N GLY A 200 -43.02 22.94 2.00
CA GLY A 200 -43.24 24.12 1.15
C GLY A 200 -44.49 24.93 1.55
N GLY A 201 -45.55 24.26 2.02
CA GLY A 201 -46.73 24.92 2.56
C GLY A 201 -46.47 25.62 3.91
N GLU A 202 -45.71 25.00 4.81
CA GLU A 202 -45.33 25.61 6.09
C GLU A 202 -44.47 26.86 5.90
N ILE A 203 -43.50 26.81 4.97
CA ILE A 203 -42.66 27.97 4.61
C ILE A 203 -43.54 29.13 4.09
N GLY A 204 -44.49 28.85 3.21
CA GLY A 204 -45.40 29.89 2.70
C GLY A 204 -46.27 30.53 3.79
N SER A 205 -46.71 29.76 4.78
CA SER A 205 -47.43 30.29 5.96
C SER A 205 -46.53 31.17 6.83
N LEU A 206 -45.26 30.76 7.01
CA LEU A 206 -44.28 31.51 7.77
C LEU A 206 -43.91 32.84 7.07
N GLU A 207 -43.73 32.85 5.76
CA GLU A 207 -43.49 34.06 4.96
C GLU A 207 -44.61 35.09 5.17
N GLN A 208 -45.88 34.65 5.13
CA GLN A 208 -47.03 35.54 5.40
C GLN A 208 -47.00 36.12 6.82
N THR A 209 -46.59 35.32 7.80
CA THR A 209 -46.46 35.77 9.20
C THR A 209 -45.38 36.83 9.34
N VAL A 210 -44.21 36.61 8.72
CA VAL A 210 -43.11 37.58 8.71
C VAL A 210 -43.54 38.89 8.07
N ASP A 211 -44.21 38.84 6.92
CA ASP A 211 -44.72 40.04 6.24
C ASP A 211 -45.71 40.84 7.10
N SER A 212 -46.55 40.16 7.88
CA SER A 212 -47.46 40.82 8.82
C SER A 212 -46.70 41.53 9.93
N VAL A 213 -45.74 40.84 10.55
CA VAL A 213 -44.92 41.41 11.65
C VAL A 213 -44.10 42.60 11.16
N VAL A 214 -43.55 42.55 9.95
CA VAL A 214 -42.82 43.68 9.34
C VAL A 214 -43.72 44.90 9.16
N LYS A 215 -44.99 44.70 8.76
CA LYS A 215 -45.95 45.80 8.64
C LYS A 215 -46.28 46.42 10.01
N GLU A 216 -46.48 45.59 11.03
CA GLU A 216 -46.72 46.07 12.40
C GLU A 216 -45.53 46.87 12.93
N LEU A 217 -44.31 46.37 12.74
CA LEU A 217 -43.08 47.08 13.14
C LEU A 217 -42.97 48.46 12.51
N ARG A 218 -43.24 48.60 11.20
CA ARG A 218 -43.23 49.90 10.51
C ARG A 218 -44.29 50.86 11.05
N SER A 219 -45.46 50.34 11.43
CA SER A 219 -46.51 51.16 12.05
C SER A 219 -46.06 51.68 13.42
N LEU A 220 -45.45 50.81 14.22
CA LEU A 220 -44.94 51.16 15.54
C LEU A 220 -43.80 52.18 15.47
N GLU A 221 -42.87 52.01 14.53
CA GLU A 221 -41.77 52.94 14.29
C GLU A 221 -42.29 54.35 13.96
N LYS A 222 -43.37 54.44 13.18
CA LYS A 222 -44.03 55.71 12.88
C LYS A 222 -44.65 56.35 14.13
N GLU A 223 -45.38 55.59 14.94
CA GLU A 223 -45.97 56.10 16.19
C GLU A 223 -44.89 56.60 17.17
N VAL A 224 -43.77 55.88 17.30
CA VAL A 224 -42.63 56.28 18.13
C VAL A 224 -41.98 57.56 17.59
N GLY A 225 -41.85 57.68 16.26
CA GLY A 225 -41.37 58.91 15.61
C GLY A 225 -42.26 60.12 15.87
N ASP A 226 -43.58 59.95 15.77
CA ASP A 226 -44.55 61.01 16.05
C ASP A 226 -44.54 61.41 17.55
N LEU A 227 -44.39 60.44 18.46
CA LEU A 227 -44.19 60.69 19.90
C LEU A 227 -42.89 61.45 20.18
N HIS A 228 -41.80 61.07 19.53
CA HIS A 228 -40.50 61.76 19.66
C HIS A 228 -40.57 63.20 19.15
N GLY A 229 -41.24 63.45 18.02
CA GLY A 229 -41.47 64.79 17.48
C GLY A 229 -42.28 65.70 18.39
N ASN A 230 -43.24 65.13 19.14
CA ASN A 230 -44.05 65.88 20.11
C ASN A 230 -43.32 66.19 21.43
N ILE A 231 -42.24 65.47 21.75
CA ILE A 231 -41.43 65.70 22.96
C ILE A 231 -40.36 66.79 22.71
N VAL A 232 -39.92 67.00 21.47
CA VAL A 232 -38.86 67.96 21.13
C VAL A 232 -39.45 69.28 20.60
N HIS A 233 -40.09 70.06 21.48
CA HIS A 233 -40.05 71.53 21.54
C HIS A 233 -40.85 71.98 22.79
N PRO A 234 -40.19 72.58 23.81
CA PRO A 234 -39.56 73.88 23.62
C PRO A 234 -38.13 74.04 24.21
N HIS A 235 -37.42 75.00 23.61
CA HIS A 235 -36.18 75.69 24.01
C HIS A 235 -34.80 75.02 23.84
N ASN A 236 -34.11 75.54 22.81
CA ASN A 236 -32.68 75.88 22.70
C ASN A 236 -31.65 74.98 23.42
N LEU A 237 -30.80 74.31 22.63
CA LEU A 237 -29.35 74.60 22.53
C LEU A 237 -28.64 73.58 21.62
N THR A 238 -27.90 74.13 20.64
CA THR A 238 -26.64 73.66 20.02
C THR A 238 -26.43 72.18 19.64
N LYS A 239 -26.34 71.98 18.31
CA LYS A 239 -25.19 71.44 17.54
C LYS A 239 -24.40 70.20 18.05
N ASP A 240 -24.04 69.37 17.05
CA ASP A 240 -23.03 68.29 17.02
C ASP A 240 -23.53 66.91 17.49
N ASP A 241 -23.24 65.76 16.89
CA ASP A 241 -22.47 65.42 15.69
C ASP A 241 -22.91 64.02 15.19
N HIS A 242 -22.51 63.70 13.97
CA HIS A 242 -22.72 62.49 13.18
C HIS A 242 -22.83 61.14 13.92
N PHE A 243 -23.79 60.30 13.48
CA PHE A 243 -23.79 58.85 13.66
C PHE A 243 -23.89 58.17 12.29
N GLU A 244 -22.78 57.61 11.81
CA GLU A 244 -22.70 56.74 10.62
C GLU A 244 -22.94 55.27 11.03
N PRO A 245 -23.53 54.43 10.16
CA PRO A 245 -23.73 53.02 10.45
C PRO A 245 -22.45 52.22 10.18
N HIS A 246 -22.05 51.42 11.17
CA HIS A 246 -20.98 50.43 11.04
C HIS A 246 -21.43 49.28 10.13
N ASP A 247 -20.87 49.21 8.93
CA ASP A 247 -20.90 48.02 8.07
C ASP A 247 -20.14 46.87 8.74
N ALA A 248 -20.82 45.72 8.80
CA ALA A 248 -20.25 44.45 9.21
C ALA A 248 -19.60 43.76 7.99
N ASP A 249 -18.27 43.83 7.90
CA ASP A 249 -17.50 43.14 6.87
C ASP A 249 -16.94 41.83 7.44
N LEU A 250 -17.59 40.71 7.12
CA LEU A 250 -17.21 39.36 7.54
C LEU A 250 -16.56 38.60 6.38
N ASP A 251 -15.23 38.48 6.49
CA ASP A 251 -14.40 37.34 6.11
C ASP A 251 -14.05 37.12 4.61
N THR A 252 -12.90 37.66 4.21
CA THR A 252 -12.13 37.26 3.00
C THR A 252 -10.67 36.89 3.31
N PHE A 253 -10.30 36.72 4.58
CA PHE A 253 -8.88 36.64 4.98
C PHE A 253 -8.31 35.20 5.08
N THR A 254 -9.14 34.16 5.04
CA THR A 254 -8.69 32.78 5.30
C THR A 254 -8.31 31.96 4.05
N PHE A 255 -8.79 32.30 2.85
CA PHE A 255 -8.61 31.45 1.67
C PHE A 255 -7.29 31.67 0.89
N ARG A 256 -6.79 32.92 0.79
CA ARG A 256 -5.55 33.23 0.06
C ARG A 256 -4.29 32.74 0.78
N THR A 257 -4.30 32.68 2.10
CA THR A 257 -3.20 32.14 2.92
C THR A 257 -3.13 30.62 2.80
N PHE A 258 -4.28 29.96 2.68
CA PHE A 258 -4.38 28.52 2.45
C PHE A 258 -3.83 28.10 1.07
N LEU A 259 -4.15 28.87 0.02
CA LEU A 259 -3.67 28.58 -1.35
C LEU A 259 -2.16 28.84 -1.54
N LYS A 260 -1.58 29.83 -0.84
CA LYS A 260 -0.12 30.07 -0.89
C LYS A 260 0.69 28.95 -0.22
N ASN A 261 0.10 28.23 0.73
CA ASN A 261 0.75 27.08 1.37
C ASN A 261 0.64 25.79 0.52
N PHE A 262 -0.36 25.67 -0.34
CA PHE A 262 -0.52 24.51 -1.24
C PHE A 262 0.53 24.48 -2.38
N ALA A 263 1.07 25.64 -2.78
CA ALA A 263 2.04 25.74 -3.88
C ALA A 263 3.49 25.34 -3.51
N ARG A 264 3.77 24.94 -2.27
CA ARG A 264 5.12 24.52 -1.80
C ARG A 264 5.19 23.06 -1.33
N LEU A 265 4.24 22.21 -1.74
CA LEU A 265 4.33 20.77 -1.50
C LEU A 265 5.33 20.15 -2.50
N THR A 266 6.62 20.21 -2.17
CA THR A 266 7.64 19.34 -2.79
C THR A 266 7.43 17.93 -2.28
N TYR A 267 6.98 17.04 -3.16
CA TYR A 267 6.94 15.59 -2.96
C TYR A 267 8.28 14.94 -3.27
N TRP A 268 8.55 13.77 -2.69
CA TRP A 268 9.73 12.99 -3.05
C TRP A 268 9.79 12.65 -4.55
N PRO A 269 11.00 12.61 -5.16
CA PRO A 269 11.16 12.23 -6.56
C PRO A 269 10.59 10.84 -6.89
N LEU A 270 10.28 10.64 -8.17
CA LEU A 270 9.71 9.40 -8.71
C LEU A 270 10.61 8.20 -8.43
N GLY A 271 9.98 7.08 -8.09
CA GLY A 271 10.61 5.77 -7.99
C GLY A 271 10.38 5.10 -6.64
N GLN A 272 10.76 3.83 -6.58
CA GLN A 272 10.68 2.99 -5.40
C GLN A 272 12.03 2.97 -4.69
N PHE A 273 12.07 3.48 -3.47
CA PHE A 273 13.28 3.58 -2.68
C PHE A 273 12.95 3.59 -1.18
N SER A 274 14.00 3.58 -0.37
CA SER A 274 13.88 3.61 1.07
C SER A 274 14.93 4.47 1.74
N LEU A 275 14.51 5.22 2.76
CA LEU A 275 15.35 6.09 3.57
C LEU A 275 15.49 5.53 4.97
N LEU A 276 16.62 5.80 5.62
CA LEU A 276 16.74 5.58 7.06
C LEU A 276 15.73 6.46 7.80
N LYS A 277 15.04 5.88 8.77
CA LYS A 277 14.07 6.59 9.60
C LYS A 277 14.83 7.56 10.51
N PRO A 278 14.58 8.89 10.39
CA PRO A 278 15.15 9.86 11.30
C PRO A 278 14.47 9.81 12.68
N PRO A 279 15.06 10.43 13.72
CA PRO A 279 14.47 10.47 15.06
C PRO A 279 13.03 10.99 15.09
N GLY A 280 12.72 12.02 14.28
CA GLY A 280 11.39 12.63 14.18
C GLY A 280 10.33 11.80 13.46
N GLY A 281 10.66 10.64 12.88
CA GLY A 281 9.71 9.82 12.13
C GLY A 281 9.83 9.95 10.61
N CYS A 282 9.03 9.20 9.86
CA CYS A 282 9.11 9.26 8.39
C CYS A 282 8.54 10.58 7.86
N PRO A 283 9.10 11.11 6.75
CA PRO A 283 8.45 12.17 5.99
C PRO A 283 6.99 11.82 5.68
N TRP A 284 6.10 12.80 5.75
CA TRP A 284 4.64 12.60 5.68
C TRP A 284 4.15 12.02 4.35
N ASP A 285 4.88 12.27 3.26
CA ASP A 285 4.62 11.77 1.91
C ASP A 285 5.33 10.43 1.61
N LEU A 286 6.12 9.94 2.57
CA LEU A 286 6.60 8.56 2.58
C LEU A 286 5.70 7.74 3.50
N THR A 287 5.09 6.71 2.93
CA THR A 287 4.28 5.83 3.73
C THR A 287 5.18 4.91 4.54
N PHE A 288 4.73 4.63 5.75
CA PHE A 288 5.14 3.42 6.41
C PHE A 288 4.37 2.28 5.75
N THR A 289 4.86 1.74 4.63
CA THR A 289 4.33 0.48 4.10
C THR A 289 4.66 -0.64 5.06
N GLY A 290 3.82 -0.77 6.08
CA GLY A 290 3.94 -1.72 7.17
C GLY A 290 4.41 -1.05 8.45
N LYS A 291 3.51 -1.02 9.44
CA LYS A 291 3.70 -0.80 10.90
C LYS A 291 5.05 -1.33 11.49
N GLY A 292 6.21 -0.85 11.06
CA GLY A 292 7.53 -1.11 11.65
C GLY A 292 8.28 -2.27 11.02
N ARG A 293 7.95 -2.64 9.78
CA ARG A 293 8.49 -3.89 9.21
C ARG A 293 9.81 -3.73 8.48
N ALA A 294 10.04 -2.62 7.79
CA ALA A 294 11.31 -2.31 7.15
C ALA A 294 12.36 -1.97 8.22
N TYR A 295 13.10 -2.98 8.69
CA TYR A 295 14.17 -2.78 9.67
C TYR A 295 15.37 -3.65 9.36
N LEU A 296 16.55 -3.18 9.76
CA LEU A 296 17.80 -3.91 9.77
C LEU A 296 18.23 -4.06 11.23
N ARG A 297 18.25 -5.29 11.73
CA ARG A 297 18.78 -5.61 13.04
C ARG A 297 20.25 -6.01 12.90
N VAL A 298 21.12 -5.16 13.43
CA VAL A 298 22.57 -5.34 13.41
C VAL A 298 23.04 -5.73 14.82
N PRO A 299 23.65 -6.91 15.01
CA PRO A 299 24.28 -7.27 16.27
C PRO A 299 25.45 -6.32 16.52
N LEU A 300 25.54 -5.84 17.76
CA LEU A 300 26.69 -5.07 18.25
C LEU A 300 27.64 -5.97 19.05
N ASN A 301 27.11 -7.03 19.67
CA ASN A 301 27.85 -8.07 20.37
C ASN A 301 26.95 -9.32 20.54
N SER A 302 27.37 -10.30 21.35
CA SER A 302 26.62 -11.54 21.59
C SER A 302 25.24 -11.36 22.24
N THR A 303 24.96 -10.20 22.85
CA THR A 303 23.72 -9.95 23.62
C THR A 303 22.96 -8.70 23.19
N HIS A 304 23.58 -7.77 22.45
CA HIS A 304 23.03 -6.48 22.06
C HIS A 304 22.92 -6.36 20.55
N SER A 305 21.81 -5.77 20.09
CA SER A 305 21.58 -5.50 18.68
C SER A 305 20.93 -4.13 18.49
N LYS A 306 21.38 -3.39 17.48
CA LYS A 306 20.77 -2.13 17.05
C LYS A 306 19.76 -2.39 15.95
N ILE A 307 18.59 -1.77 16.04
CA ILE A 307 17.54 -1.87 15.02
C ILE A 307 17.49 -0.54 14.27
N PHE A 308 17.90 -0.56 13.01
CA PHE A 308 17.67 0.55 12.08
C PHE A 308 16.30 0.35 11.45
N ARG A 309 15.51 1.41 11.35
CA ARG A 309 14.20 1.38 10.69
C ARG A 309 14.26 2.23 9.44
N PHE A 310 13.37 1.95 8.50
CA PHE A 310 13.33 2.64 7.22
C PHE A 310 11.95 3.20 6.89
N CYS A 311 11.94 4.19 5.99
CA CYS A 311 10.78 4.85 5.42
C CYS A 311 10.76 4.57 3.92
N GLU A 312 9.68 3.99 3.41
CA GLU A 312 9.62 3.49 2.04
C GLU A 312 8.76 4.38 1.15
N ALA A 313 9.14 4.51 -0.11
CA ALA A 313 8.35 5.16 -1.14
C ALA A 313 7.74 4.10 -2.08
N SER A 314 6.41 4.03 -2.16
CA SER A 314 5.72 3.10 -3.08
C SER A 314 5.80 3.51 -4.55
N GLY A 315 6.30 4.72 -4.83
CA GLY A 315 6.63 5.20 -6.19
C GLY A 315 5.45 5.67 -7.05
N ALA A 316 4.24 5.78 -6.51
CA ALA A 316 3.02 5.91 -7.33
C ALA A 316 2.58 7.35 -7.72
N PHE A 317 3.21 8.43 -7.23
CA PHE A 317 2.54 9.75 -7.27
C PHE A 317 3.37 10.99 -7.68
N ASN A 318 4.57 10.87 -8.26
CA ASN A 318 5.32 12.07 -8.69
C ASN A 318 6.03 11.88 -10.03
N THR A 319 6.16 12.95 -10.83
CA THR A 319 6.89 12.98 -12.11
C THR A 319 8.29 13.58 -11.99
N ARG A 320 8.67 14.12 -10.82
CA ARG A 320 9.99 14.74 -10.62
C ARG A 320 11.11 13.71 -10.58
N LEU A 321 12.20 14.00 -11.29
CA LEU A 321 13.42 13.20 -11.27
C LEU A 321 14.27 13.51 -10.03
N TRP A 322 15.13 12.56 -9.66
CA TRP A 322 16.12 12.77 -8.60
C TRP A 322 17.14 13.85 -9.01
N PRO A 323 17.35 14.88 -8.17
CA PRO A 323 18.24 15.99 -8.51
C PRO A 323 19.69 15.52 -8.62
N ASP A 324 20.46 16.16 -9.51
CA ASP A 324 21.90 15.93 -9.58
C ASP A 324 22.59 16.34 -8.28
N GLY A 325 23.50 15.47 -7.83
CA GLY A 325 24.21 15.62 -6.57
C GLY A 325 25.01 14.35 -6.23
N SER A 326 25.47 14.26 -4.99
CA SER A 326 26.24 13.11 -4.51
C SER A 326 25.68 12.58 -3.19
N TYR A 327 24.85 11.54 -3.29
CA TYR A 327 24.16 10.93 -2.16
C TYR A 327 23.62 9.54 -2.55
N CYS A 328 23.26 8.71 -1.56
CA CYS A 328 22.59 7.44 -1.81
C CYS A 328 21.35 7.24 -0.93
N VAL A 329 20.46 6.39 -1.41
CA VAL A 329 19.29 5.85 -0.71
C VAL A 329 19.34 4.32 -0.73
N ASN A 330 18.57 3.66 0.13
CA ASN A 330 18.44 2.21 0.08
C ASN A 330 17.59 1.82 -1.14
N LYS A 331 18.04 0.79 -1.84
CA LYS A 331 17.26 0.16 -2.90
C LYS A 331 16.20 -0.73 -2.27
N LEU A 332 14.99 -0.72 -2.84
CA LEU A 332 13.99 -1.74 -2.54
C LEU A 332 14.33 -3.03 -3.31
N HIS A 333 14.48 -4.13 -2.58
CA HIS A 333 14.59 -5.48 -3.11
C HIS A 333 13.38 -5.85 -3.98
N GLY A 334 13.65 -6.53 -5.09
CA GLY A 334 12.66 -6.82 -6.12
C GLY A 334 12.37 -5.67 -7.08
N PHE A 335 12.94 -4.47 -6.86
CA PHE A 335 12.76 -3.30 -7.72
C PHE A 335 14.08 -2.76 -8.26
N ASN A 336 14.02 -2.07 -9.40
CA ASN A 336 15.15 -1.36 -9.99
C ASN A 336 15.37 -0.01 -9.29
N CYS A 337 16.58 0.54 -9.40
CA CYS A 337 16.83 1.89 -8.89
C CYS A 337 15.95 2.93 -9.58
N PRO A 338 15.49 3.96 -8.86
CA PRO A 338 14.80 5.10 -9.46
C PRO A 338 15.58 5.69 -10.63
N THR A 339 14.84 6.27 -11.60
CA THR A 339 15.46 6.85 -12.79
C THR A 339 16.48 7.92 -12.40
N GLY A 340 17.69 7.79 -12.94
CA GLY A 340 18.80 8.71 -12.68
C GLY A 340 19.66 8.35 -11.46
N LEU A 341 19.32 7.29 -10.72
CA LEU A 341 20.19 6.69 -9.70
C LEU A 341 20.81 5.39 -10.22
N TYR A 342 22.03 5.12 -9.77
CA TYR A 342 22.79 3.94 -10.15
C TYR A 342 22.84 2.93 -9.03
N TYR A 343 22.77 1.66 -9.40
CA TYR A 343 22.86 0.54 -8.47
C TYR A 343 24.25 0.45 -7.83
N GLY A 344 24.28 0.09 -6.56
CA GLY A 344 25.43 -0.52 -5.93
C GLY A 344 25.05 -1.40 -4.75
N SER A 345 25.97 -2.26 -4.34
CA SER A 345 25.77 -3.18 -3.23
C SER A 345 27.05 -3.37 -2.42
N VAL A 346 26.87 -3.45 -1.11
CA VAL A 346 27.91 -3.87 -0.17
C VAL A 346 27.57 -5.27 0.30
N LEU A 347 28.39 -6.25 -0.06
CA LEU A 347 28.21 -7.63 0.40
C LEU A 347 28.56 -7.73 1.89
N LEU A 348 27.67 -8.37 2.64
CA LEU A 348 27.86 -8.72 4.02
C LEU A 348 28.36 -10.18 4.07
N SER A 349 29.67 -10.37 4.01
CA SER A 349 30.29 -11.70 4.17
C SER A 349 29.97 -12.23 5.57
N ASN A 350 29.07 -13.22 5.66
CA ASN A 350 28.92 -13.98 6.89
C ASN A 350 28.69 -15.46 6.61
N THR A 351 29.65 -16.28 7.04
CA THR A 351 29.56 -17.75 7.04
C THR A 351 28.74 -18.26 8.23
N ASP A 352 28.51 -17.43 9.24
CA ASP A 352 27.60 -17.74 10.35
C ASP A 352 26.27 -17.03 10.13
N SER A 353 25.22 -17.83 9.97
CA SER A 353 23.83 -17.46 9.65
C SER A 353 23.10 -16.62 10.74
N LYS A 354 23.82 -15.83 11.54
CA LYS A 354 23.30 -15.16 12.75
C LYS A 354 23.09 -13.65 12.64
N SER A 355 23.53 -12.98 11.58
CA SER A 355 24.05 -11.62 11.83
C SER A 355 23.31 -10.44 11.23
N TYR A 356 22.35 -10.60 10.31
CA TYR A 356 21.60 -9.45 9.81
C TYR A 356 20.18 -9.86 9.47
N PHE A 357 19.25 -9.58 10.39
CA PHE A 357 17.84 -9.81 10.15
C PHE A 357 17.24 -8.56 9.56
N ALA A 358 16.78 -8.67 8.32
CA ALA A 358 15.95 -7.67 7.73
C ALA A 358 14.56 -8.20 7.42
N SER A 359 13.56 -7.43 7.79
CA SER A 359 12.16 -7.65 7.39
C SER A 359 11.79 -6.54 6.42
N GLY A 360 11.01 -6.87 5.38
CA GLY A 360 10.61 -5.92 4.32
C GLY A 360 11.34 -6.11 2.99
N LEU A 361 10.84 -5.41 1.96
CA LEU A 361 11.26 -5.45 0.56
C LEU A 361 12.64 -4.79 0.34
N LEU A 362 13.65 -5.02 1.19
CA LEU A 362 14.88 -4.19 1.18
C LEU A 362 16.19 -4.95 0.98
N PHE A 363 16.22 -6.28 1.10
CA PHE A 363 17.50 -7.00 1.16
C PHE A 363 17.49 -8.32 0.41
N THR A 364 18.58 -8.60 -0.31
CA THR A 364 19.00 -9.96 -0.65
C THR A 364 19.70 -10.57 0.57
N PRO A 365 19.65 -11.90 0.77
CA PRO A 365 20.47 -12.54 1.80
C PRO A 365 21.93 -12.16 1.53
N ASN A 366 22.59 -11.50 2.49
CA ASN A 366 24.01 -11.15 2.46
C ASN A 366 24.42 -9.89 1.66
N ALA A 367 23.53 -8.97 1.33
CA ALA A 367 23.95 -7.67 0.77
C ALA A 367 23.05 -6.50 1.22
N LEU A 368 23.67 -5.33 1.41
CA LEU A 368 22.97 -4.05 1.48
C LEU A 368 22.99 -3.43 0.09
N GLU A 369 21.80 -3.16 -0.45
CA GLU A 369 21.65 -2.59 -1.80
C GLU A 369 21.31 -1.10 -1.73
N PHE A 370 21.92 -0.32 -2.61
CA PHE A 370 21.82 1.13 -2.67
C PHE A 370 21.50 1.62 -4.07
N CYS A 371 20.87 2.79 -4.12
CA CYS A 371 20.69 3.59 -5.33
C CYS A 371 21.36 4.95 -5.10
N CYS A 372 22.39 5.24 -5.88
CA CYS A 372 23.29 6.36 -5.67
C CYS A 372 23.27 7.35 -6.83
N LYS A 373 23.40 8.63 -6.52
CA LYS A 373 23.66 9.72 -7.47
C LYS A 373 25.13 10.14 -7.37
N ASN A 374 25.76 10.45 -8.49
CA ASN A 374 27.15 10.93 -8.54
C ASN A 374 27.40 11.99 -9.64
N SER A 375 26.34 12.62 -10.17
CA SER A 375 26.39 13.48 -11.35
C SER A 375 26.32 14.99 -11.04
N GLY A 376 26.54 15.42 -9.80
CA GLY A 376 26.43 16.84 -9.41
C GLY A 376 27.48 17.31 -8.40
N SER A 377 27.61 18.64 -8.25
CA SER A 377 28.51 19.28 -7.30
C SER A 377 27.98 19.21 -5.87
N LEU A 378 28.88 18.98 -4.90
CA LEU A 378 28.57 19.00 -3.47
C LEU A 378 28.28 20.41 -2.93
N ASP A 379 28.69 21.45 -3.65
CA ASP A 379 28.49 22.87 -3.29
C ASP A 379 27.20 23.46 -3.88
N ALA A 380 26.50 22.72 -4.73
CA ALA A 380 25.22 23.14 -5.28
C ALA A 380 24.08 22.50 -4.46
N PRO A 381 23.29 23.28 -3.70
CA PRO A 381 22.20 22.72 -2.91
C PRO A 381 21.13 22.06 -3.78
N ILE A 382 20.76 20.82 -3.45
CA ILE A 382 19.68 20.11 -4.14
C ILE A 382 18.31 20.46 -3.55
N THR A 383 17.26 20.28 -4.35
CA THR A 383 15.88 20.47 -3.89
C THR A 383 15.23 19.12 -3.61
N LEU A 384 14.90 18.88 -2.34
CA LEU A 384 14.15 17.72 -1.84
C LEU A 384 13.04 18.22 -0.89
N PRO A 385 12.05 17.37 -0.52
CA PRO A 385 11.03 17.75 0.46
C PRO A 385 11.64 18.18 1.81
N THR A 386 11.32 19.40 2.26
CA THR A 386 11.88 19.99 3.50
C THR A 386 10.89 20.03 4.67
N HIS A 387 9.68 19.50 4.48
CA HIS A 387 8.60 19.53 5.48
C HIS A 387 8.88 18.63 6.68
N SER A 388 9.76 17.64 6.52
CA SER A 388 10.13 16.65 7.53
C SER A 388 11.64 16.40 7.51
N GLU A 389 12.17 15.95 8.64
CA GLU A 389 13.56 15.49 8.72
C GLU A 389 13.76 14.24 7.85
N PHE A 390 14.97 14.03 7.35
CA PHE A 390 15.31 12.81 6.61
C PHE A 390 16.81 12.52 6.66
N MET A 391 17.18 11.34 6.17
CA MET A 391 18.57 10.88 6.10
C MET A 391 18.90 10.37 4.71
N LEU A 392 20.07 10.77 4.20
CA LEU A 392 20.69 10.21 3.00
C LEU A 392 22.06 9.65 3.35
N TYR A 393 22.50 8.60 2.68
CA TYR A 393 23.88 8.17 2.85
C TYR A 393 24.83 9.17 2.16
N ARG A 394 25.93 9.47 2.85
CA ARG A 394 26.97 10.35 2.34
C ARG A 394 27.65 9.67 1.17
N ARG A 395 27.99 10.46 0.15
CA ARG A 395 28.85 10.03 -0.95
C ARG A 395 29.75 11.17 -1.37
N GLY A 396 31.02 10.89 -1.65
CA GLY A 396 31.97 11.90 -2.12
C GLY A 396 32.62 12.71 -1.00
N GLY A 397 32.71 12.16 0.21
CA GLY A 397 33.51 12.68 1.32
C GLY A 397 32.84 13.77 2.17
N ARG A 398 31.76 14.41 1.69
CA ARG A 398 30.96 15.38 2.46
C ARG A 398 29.48 15.21 2.17
N CYS A 399 28.64 15.78 3.03
CA CYS A 399 27.21 15.77 2.83
C CYS A 399 26.79 16.73 1.72
N GLN A 400 25.87 16.26 0.88
CA GLN A 400 25.18 17.07 -0.11
C GLN A 400 24.34 18.14 0.61
N GLU A 401 24.42 19.39 0.18
CA GLU A 401 23.54 20.42 0.74
C GLU A 401 22.13 20.30 0.18
N VAL A 402 21.11 20.51 1.01
CA VAL A 402 19.70 20.54 0.62
C VAL A 402 19.15 21.93 0.91
N LEU A 403 18.57 22.57 -0.09
CA LEU A 403 18.04 23.92 0.02
C LEU A 403 16.99 24.00 1.15
N GLY A 404 17.25 24.85 2.15
CA GLY A 404 16.33 25.09 3.28
C GLY A 404 16.49 24.15 4.47
N MET A 405 17.47 23.24 4.47
CA MET A 405 17.71 22.30 5.57
C MET A 405 19.12 22.47 6.15
N LYS A 406 19.26 22.27 7.46
CA LYS A 406 20.56 22.09 8.12
C LYS A 406 21.01 20.65 7.95
N VAL A 407 22.28 20.44 7.65
CA VAL A 407 22.87 19.10 7.48
C VAL A 407 23.92 18.81 8.55
N SER A 408 23.89 17.60 9.10
CA SER A 408 24.91 17.11 10.03
C SER A 408 25.37 15.71 9.63
N ASN A 409 26.68 15.46 9.70
CA ASN A 409 27.22 14.12 9.45
C ASN A 409 26.99 13.23 10.67
N ARG A 410 26.57 11.99 10.43
CA ARG A 410 26.33 10.94 11.42
C ARG A 410 26.97 9.66 10.91
N VAL A 411 27.25 8.74 11.84
CA VAL A 411 27.83 7.43 11.51
C VAL A 411 26.88 6.32 11.92
N LEU A 412 26.78 5.30 11.09
CA LEU A 412 26.05 4.07 11.36
C LEU A 412 27.04 2.90 11.40
N PRO A 413 27.52 2.53 12.59
CA PRO A 413 28.39 1.36 12.73
C PRO A 413 27.57 0.07 12.56
N MET A 414 28.18 -0.90 11.88
CA MET A 414 27.67 -2.24 11.69
C MET A 414 28.80 -3.25 11.88
N ASP A 415 28.67 -4.14 12.85
CA ASP A 415 29.72 -5.11 13.17
C ASP A 415 29.60 -6.35 12.27
N ILE A 416 30.65 -6.62 11.52
CA ILE A 416 30.78 -7.75 10.60
C ILE A 416 31.69 -8.82 11.20
N VAL A 417 31.38 -10.09 10.95
CA VAL A 417 32.06 -11.21 11.62
C VAL A 417 33.38 -11.60 10.92
N HIS A 418 33.49 -11.36 9.61
CA HIS A 418 34.69 -11.70 8.83
C HIS A 418 35.11 -10.62 7.83
N SER A 419 36.40 -10.66 7.46
CA SER A 419 37.09 -9.75 6.55
C SER A 419 36.28 -9.47 5.28
N ILE A 420 36.16 -8.18 4.94
CA ILE A 420 35.56 -7.71 3.69
C ILE A 420 36.52 -8.13 2.59
N SER A 421 36.22 -9.24 1.90
CA SER A 421 36.86 -9.53 0.63
C SER A 421 36.14 -8.70 -0.44
N ASP A 422 36.78 -7.62 -0.88
CA ASP A 422 36.77 -6.91 -2.17
C ASP A 422 35.57 -6.98 -3.16
N ILE A 423 34.35 -7.34 -2.74
CA ILE A 423 33.22 -7.50 -3.64
C ILE A 423 32.17 -6.44 -3.33
N ASN A 424 32.56 -5.17 -3.49
CA ASN A 424 31.63 -4.08 -3.67
C ASN A 424 31.27 -4.02 -5.16
N ALA A 425 29.98 -4.00 -5.48
CA ALA A 425 29.53 -3.85 -6.86
C ALA A 425 28.88 -2.47 -7.05
N GLY A 426 29.15 -1.84 -8.18
CA GLY A 426 28.50 -0.59 -8.58
C GLY A 426 28.85 0.63 -7.73
N ILE A 427 27.90 1.55 -7.60
CA ILE A 427 28.07 2.85 -6.94
C ILE A 427 27.51 2.76 -5.52
N ILE A 428 28.38 2.87 -4.51
CA ILE A 428 28.05 2.66 -3.09
C ILE A 428 28.20 3.94 -2.24
N PRO A 429 27.58 4.06 -1.06
CA PRO A 429 27.85 5.18 -0.15
C PRO A 429 29.28 5.18 0.42
N ASP A 430 29.68 6.31 1.02
CA ASP A 430 30.93 6.41 1.77
C ASP A 430 30.89 5.47 2.98
N VAL A 431 31.73 4.45 2.94
CA VAL A 431 31.85 3.42 3.97
C VAL A 431 33.29 3.35 4.47
N ASP A 432 33.46 3.49 5.78
CA ASP A 432 34.75 3.30 6.43
C ASP A 432 34.84 1.89 7.01
N ILE A 433 36.01 1.29 6.92
CA ILE A 433 36.29 -0.05 7.46
C ILE A 433 37.22 0.12 8.65
N ASN A 434 36.76 -0.29 9.83
CA ASN A 434 37.59 -0.28 11.04
C ASN A 434 37.57 -1.67 11.70
N GLY A 435 38.60 -2.47 11.42
CA GLY A 435 38.69 -3.86 11.88
C GLY A 435 37.51 -4.69 11.39
N SER A 436 36.67 -5.12 12.32
CA SER A 436 35.46 -5.93 12.08
C SER A 436 34.18 -5.08 12.02
N SER A 437 34.26 -3.78 11.74
CA SER A 437 33.09 -2.91 11.65
C SER A 437 33.05 -2.15 10.31
N LEU A 438 31.89 -2.17 9.66
CA LEU A 438 31.51 -1.29 8.56
C LEU A 438 30.84 -0.04 9.13
N ILE A 439 31.32 1.14 8.77
CA ILE A 439 30.78 2.41 9.27
C ILE A 439 30.24 3.19 8.06
N PHE A 440 28.92 3.22 7.93
CA PHE A 440 28.27 4.04 6.91
C PHE A 440 28.18 5.49 7.38
N ASN A 441 28.64 6.41 6.54
CA ASN A 441 28.44 7.84 6.78
C ASN A 441 27.07 8.27 6.26
N VAL A 442 26.32 8.99 7.09
CA VAL A 442 24.93 9.39 6.82
C VAL A 442 24.75 10.87 7.12
N CYS A 443 24.11 11.55 6.19
CA CYS A 443 23.75 12.96 6.30
C CYS A 443 22.34 13.07 6.87
N PHE A 444 22.23 13.66 8.05
CA PHE A 444 20.96 13.96 8.70
C PHE A 444 20.55 15.40 8.40
N TYR A 445 19.37 15.55 7.82
CA TYR A 445 18.79 16.83 7.42
C TYR A 445 17.64 17.18 8.35
N SER A 446 17.74 18.34 9.00
CA SER A 446 16.71 18.88 9.87
C SER A 446 16.30 20.30 9.44
N LYS A 447 15.14 20.76 9.92
CA LYS A 447 14.68 22.12 9.63
C LYS A 447 15.70 23.15 10.14
N SER A 448 15.90 24.19 9.34
CA SER A 448 16.81 25.31 9.65
C SER A 448 16.29 26.18 10.77
#